data_AF-A0A6U4JIG0-F1
#
_entry.id   AF-A0A6U4JIG0-F1
#
_cell.length_a   1.000
_cell.length_b   1.000
_cell.length_c   1.000
_cell.angle_alpha   90.00
_cell.angle_beta   90.00
_cell.angle_gamma   90.00
#
_symmetry.space_group_name_H-M   'P 1'
#
loop_
_entity.id
_entity.type
_entity.pdbx_description
1 polymer ?
#
loop_
_entity_poly.entity_id
_entity_poly.type
_entity_poly.pdbx_seq_one_letter_code
_entity_poly.pdbx_strand_id
1 'polypeptide(L)'
;MEWWGRGGNWRDRAAFLCVCVEGRRVAASFQQAIGFRGAVNAFILLQADMPRFGQLGCSGFVVLDGDAKIVSPKTAALLDDGEAAFDDLEEHLNVLLEIDDADEDEDDADADGADAPRQMISATMAQLRAMKVSDLKALLTGAGVSLAGLVEKADLVNVAATSGAVEVLPEEMLSNAVDDGGDGSSGEGAPKAVDEKYLGHLPSVGVTSMDFEHEQCVEALRSGDLDTARAVLDAHFVHEEALMEGAGFGGGVGSRFSALESHRADHKRILQLIGSGASAAELLRALHEHAEKFDKLYENAVPEDAFVAPLAERMSVLTSS
;
A
#
# COMPACT_ATOMS: atom_id res chain seq x y z
N MET A 1 1.44 -8.90 -13.02
CA MET A 1 2.81 -9.31 -13.43
C MET A 1 2.86 -10.19 -14.68
N GLU A 2 2.08 -11.26 -14.80
CA GLU A 2 2.20 -12.16 -15.98
C GLU A 2 1.81 -11.46 -17.30
N TRP A 3 0.85 -10.53 -17.25
CA TRP A 3 0.48 -9.68 -18.38
C TRP A 3 1.60 -8.69 -18.77
N TRP A 4 2.15 -7.93 -17.81
CA TRP A 4 3.30 -7.03 -18.03
C TRP A 4 4.53 -7.73 -18.60
N GLY A 5 4.81 -8.95 -18.13
CA GLY A 5 5.93 -9.74 -18.61
C GLY A 5 5.75 -10.36 -19.99
N ARG A 6 4.55 -10.31 -20.59
CA ARG A 6 4.24 -11.02 -21.84
C ARG A 6 3.53 -10.21 -22.92
N GLY A 7 2.81 -9.14 -22.62
CA GLY A 7 1.88 -8.58 -23.61
C GLY A 7 1.52 -7.10 -23.50
N GLY A 8 2.22 -6.31 -22.66
CA GLY A 8 2.06 -4.85 -22.65
C GLY A 8 3.09 -4.12 -23.51
N ASN A 9 2.88 -2.83 -23.76
CA ASN A 9 3.75 -1.93 -24.54
C ASN A 9 5.20 -1.78 -24.01
N TRP A 10 5.54 -2.48 -22.93
CA TRP A 10 6.80 -2.37 -22.19
C TRP A 10 7.70 -3.61 -22.30
N ARG A 11 7.25 -4.69 -22.95
CA ARG A 11 7.92 -6.01 -22.94
C ARG A 11 9.41 -5.98 -23.33
N ASP A 12 9.80 -5.04 -24.19
CA ASP A 12 11.19 -4.85 -24.64
C ASP A 12 11.84 -3.55 -24.12
N ARG A 13 11.08 -2.76 -23.33
CA ARG A 13 11.49 -1.44 -22.84
C ARG A 13 11.66 -1.38 -21.33
N ALA A 14 11.06 -2.30 -20.59
CA ALA A 14 11.18 -2.41 -19.14
C ALA A 14 11.54 -3.83 -18.73
N ALA A 15 12.34 -3.96 -17.67
CA ALA A 15 12.64 -5.23 -17.04
C ALA A 15 12.02 -5.26 -15.64
N PHE A 16 11.31 -6.34 -15.32
CA PHE A 16 10.73 -6.56 -14.00
C PHE A 16 11.65 -7.45 -13.16
N LEU A 17 12.00 -6.98 -11.97
CA LEU A 17 12.83 -7.73 -11.03
C LEU A 17 12.06 -7.94 -9.73
N CYS A 18 11.88 -9.20 -9.34
CA CYS A 18 11.39 -9.57 -8.02
C CYS A 18 12.58 -10.03 -7.18
N VAL A 19 12.86 -9.35 -6.06
CA VAL A 19 14.00 -9.69 -5.19
C VAL A 19 13.49 -10.29 -3.88
N CYS A 20 13.75 -11.58 -3.69
CA CYS A 20 13.41 -12.27 -2.45
C CYS A 20 14.46 -11.98 -1.36
N VAL A 21 13.99 -11.42 -0.24
CA VAL A 21 14.83 -11.07 0.92
C VAL A 21 15.08 -12.24 1.88
N GLU A 22 14.34 -13.34 1.74
CA GLU A 22 14.50 -14.55 2.57
C GLU A 22 15.48 -15.59 1.98
N GLY A 23 16.15 -15.22 0.88
CA GLY A 23 17.21 -16.00 0.28
C GLY A 23 16.74 -17.10 -0.68
N ARG A 24 17.72 -17.88 -1.17
CA ARG A 24 17.58 -18.73 -2.37
C ARG A 24 16.44 -19.74 -2.32
N ARG A 25 16.23 -20.39 -1.17
CA ARG A 25 15.23 -21.47 -1.06
C ARG A 25 13.82 -20.91 -1.21
N VAL A 26 13.53 -19.79 -0.57
CA VAL A 26 12.22 -19.13 -0.63
C VAL A 26 11.98 -18.59 -2.04
N ALA A 27 12.97 -17.90 -2.62
CA ALA A 27 12.91 -17.43 -4.00
C ALA A 27 12.58 -18.54 -4.99
N ALA A 28 13.22 -19.71 -4.86
CA ALA A 28 12.98 -20.88 -5.71
C ALA A 28 11.56 -21.45 -5.53
N SER A 29 11.04 -21.50 -4.30
CA SER A 29 9.65 -21.91 -4.05
C SER A 29 8.66 -20.95 -4.70
N PHE A 30 8.88 -19.64 -4.61
CA PHE A 30 8.05 -18.64 -5.30
C PHE A 30 8.13 -18.78 -6.82
N GLN A 31 9.32 -19.04 -7.39
CA GLN A 31 9.46 -19.30 -8.82
C GLN A 31 8.63 -20.52 -9.26
N GLN A 32 8.62 -21.59 -8.47
CA GLN A 32 7.88 -22.81 -8.78
C GLN A 32 6.37 -22.63 -8.63
N ALA A 33 5.93 -21.87 -7.63
CA ALA A 33 4.51 -21.64 -7.35
C ALA A 33 3.88 -20.62 -8.33
N ILE A 34 4.57 -19.50 -8.58
CA ILE A 34 4.04 -18.39 -9.39
C ILE A 34 4.43 -18.53 -10.86
N GLY A 35 5.59 -19.11 -11.16
CA GLY A 35 6.03 -19.32 -12.53
C GLY A 35 6.34 -18.01 -13.28
N PHE A 36 7.09 -17.09 -12.66
CA PHE A 36 7.49 -15.82 -13.29
C PHE A 36 8.12 -16.06 -14.68
N ARG A 37 7.45 -15.61 -15.75
CA ARG A 37 7.91 -15.79 -17.14
C ARG A 37 8.42 -14.52 -17.81
N GLY A 38 8.06 -13.34 -17.29
CA GLY A 38 8.54 -12.05 -17.78
C GLY A 38 9.01 -11.12 -16.67
N ALA A 39 9.41 -11.71 -15.54
CA ALA A 39 10.14 -11.04 -14.49
C ALA A 39 11.33 -11.92 -14.11
N VAL A 40 12.46 -11.29 -13.80
CA VAL A 40 13.61 -11.95 -13.20
C VAL A 40 13.31 -12.12 -11.72
N ASN A 41 13.38 -13.36 -11.23
CA ASN A 41 13.29 -13.66 -9.81
C ASN A 41 14.70 -13.81 -9.24
N ALA A 42 15.10 -12.86 -8.43
CA ALA A 42 16.40 -12.77 -7.77
C ALA A 42 16.25 -12.93 -6.26
N PHE A 43 17.39 -13.05 -5.58
CA PHE A 43 17.44 -13.09 -4.13
C PHE A 43 18.73 -12.47 -3.64
N ILE A 44 18.70 -11.93 -2.43
CA ILE A 44 19.90 -11.40 -1.78
C ILE A 44 20.76 -12.54 -1.23
N LEU A 45 22.08 -12.40 -1.37
CA LEU A 45 23.05 -13.40 -0.90
C LEU A 45 23.53 -13.08 0.52
N LEU A 46 23.81 -11.81 0.80
CA LEU A 46 24.32 -11.35 2.07
C LEU A 46 23.30 -10.42 2.72
N GLN A 47 23.22 -10.48 4.05
CA GLN A 47 22.36 -9.58 4.81
C GLN A 47 22.77 -8.11 4.67
N ALA A 48 24.04 -7.83 4.37
CA ALA A 48 24.54 -6.49 4.07
C ALA A 48 23.95 -5.90 2.77
N ASP A 49 23.45 -6.75 1.87
CA ASP A 49 22.81 -6.35 0.61
C ASP A 49 21.29 -6.18 0.76
N MET A 50 20.75 -6.28 1.98
CA MET A 50 19.33 -6.00 2.24
C MET A 50 18.99 -4.59 1.78
N PRO A 51 17.91 -4.40 0.99
CA PRO A 51 17.45 -3.07 0.64
C PRO A 51 17.10 -2.29 1.91
N ARG A 52 17.65 -1.07 2.01
CA ARG A 52 17.48 -0.21 3.19
C ARG A 52 16.11 0.48 3.23
N PHE A 53 15.42 0.54 2.09
CA PHE A 53 14.05 1.04 1.97
C PHE A 53 12.98 0.02 2.42
N GLY A 54 13.37 -1.09 3.05
CA GLY A 54 12.46 -2.09 3.59
C GLY A 54 11.92 -3.08 2.55
N GLN A 55 11.11 -4.03 3.02
CA GLN A 55 10.45 -5.02 2.16
C GLN A 55 9.15 -4.42 1.59
N LEU A 56 9.07 -4.27 0.27
CA LEU A 56 7.89 -3.69 -0.37
C LEU A 56 6.75 -4.71 -0.52
N GLY A 57 6.99 -5.98 -0.84
CA GLY A 57 5.92 -6.98 -0.90
C GLY A 57 4.72 -6.51 -1.75
N CYS A 58 3.51 -6.57 -1.17
CA CYS A 58 2.29 -6.04 -1.80
C CYS A 58 2.09 -4.52 -1.61
N SER A 59 3.12 -3.81 -1.14
CA SER A 59 3.13 -2.36 -0.89
C SER A 59 3.72 -1.54 -2.04
N GLY A 60 3.86 -2.13 -3.24
CA GLY A 60 4.22 -1.43 -4.47
C GLY A 60 5.58 -1.83 -5.05
N PHE A 61 6.07 -1.01 -5.98
CA PHE A 61 7.30 -1.22 -6.74
C PHE A 61 8.30 -0.08 -6.52
N VAL A 62 9.58 -0.39 -6.66
CA VAL A 62 10.62 0.63 -6.90
C VAL A 62 10.83 0.69 -8.40
N VAL A 63 10.82 1.91 -8.94
CA VAL A 63 11.06 2.16 -10.36
C VAL A 63 12.43 2.81 -10.51
N LEU A 64 13.23 2.23 -11.40
CA LEU A 64 14.54 2.71 -11.80
C LEU A 64 14.51 3.15 -13.26
N ASP A 65 15.23 4.20 -13.62
CA ASP A 65 15.46 4.59 -15.01
C ASP A 65 16.58 3.77 -15.67
N GLY A 66 16.87 4.07 -16.95
CA GLY A 66 17.94 3.42 -17.71
C GLY A 66 19.35 3.65 -17.17
N ASP A 67 19.55 4.65 -16.33
CA ASP A 67 20.81 4.96 -15.64
C ASP A 67 20.86 4.35 -14.22
N ALA A 68 19.88 3.51 -13.88
CA ALA A 68 19.69 2.90 -12.56
C ALA A 68 19.45 3.90 -11.42
N LYS A 69 18.94 5.10 -11.72
CA LYS A 69 18.48 6.04 -10.69
C LYS A 69 17.06 5.71 -10.27
N ILE A 70 16.79 5.84 -8.98
CA ILE A 70 15.44 5.70 -8.43
C ILE A 70 14.60 6.89 -8.89
N VAL A 71 13.57 6.60 -9.68
CA VAL A 71 12.58 7.58 -10.15
C VAL A 71 11.28 7.49 -9.36
N SER A 72 10.99 6.31 -8.79
CA SER A 72 9.97 6.16 -7.76
C SER A 72 10.43 5.17 -6.70
N PRO A 73 10.59 5.59 -5.43
CA PRO A 73 11.01 4.68 -4.36
C PRO A 73 9.90 3.73 -3.91
N LYS A 74 8.63 4.05 -4.23
CA LYS A 74 7.46 3.25 -3.89
C LYS A 74 6.25 3.72 -4.71
N THR A 75 5.70 2.84 -5.53
CA THR A 75 4.40 3.05 -6.20
C THR A 75 3.23 2.76 -5.26
N ALA A 76 2.00 2.99 -5.74
CA ALA A 76 0.78 2.56 -5.05
C ALA A 76 0.81 1.08 -4.61
N ALA A 77 0.16 0.80 -3.49
CA ALA A 77 0.22 -0.49 -2.81
C ALA A 77 -0.96 -1.37 -3.24
N LEU A 78 -0.68 -2.58 -3.72
CA LEU A 78 -1.71 -3.56 -4.10
C LEU A 78 -2.69 -3.88 -2.96
N LEU A 79 -2.24 -3.87 -1.69
CA LEU A 79 -3.12 -4.15 -0.55
C LEU A 79 -4.12 -3.04 -0.26
N ASP A 80 -3.75 -1.80 -0.57
CA ASP A 80 -4.55 -0.62 -0.25
C ASP A 80 -5.43 -0.22 -1.44
N ASP A 81 -4.89 -0.34 -2.66
CA ASP A 81 -5.49 0.19 -3.88
C ASP A 81 -5.92 -0.89 -4.89
N GLY A 82 -5.65 -2.16 -4.62
CA GLY A 82 -6.05 -3.26 -5.49
C GLY A 82 -5.45 -3.13 -6.89
N GLU A 83 -6.27 -3.33 -7.93
CA GLU A 83 -5.80 -3.27 -9.32
C GLU A 83 -5.37 -1.86 -9.76
N ALA A 84 -5.89 -0.80 -9.13
CA ALA A 84 -5.49 0.59 -9.42
C ALA A 84 -4.01 0.87 -9.12
N ALA A 85 -3.38 0.06 -8.25
CA ALA A 85 -1.94 0.11 -8.02
C ALA A 85 -1.11 -0.25 -9.27
N PHE A 86 -1.67 -1.08 -10.17
CA PHE A 86 -1.03 -1.42 -11.42
C PHE A 86 -1.17 -0.29 -12.44
N ASP A 87 -2.35 0.34 -12.52
CA ASP A 87 -2.58 1.50 -13.39
C ASP A 87 -1.60 2.65 -13.07
N ASP A 88 -1.36 2.93 -11.78
CA ASP A 88 -0.39 3.94 -11.33
C ASP A 88 1.04 3.65 -11.83
N LEU A 89 1.48 2.40 -11.74
CA LEU A 89 2.80 2.02 -12.25
C LEU A 89 2.86 2.07 -13.79
N GLU A 90 1.79 1.71 -14.49
CA GLU A 90 1.73 1.85 -15.96
C GLU A 90 1.89 3.30 -16.40
N GLU A 91 1.24 4.24 -15.72
CA GLU A 91 1.38 5.68 -15.98
C GLU A 91 2.84 6.14 -15.79
N HIS A 92 3.49 5.72 -14.69
CA HIS A 92 4.91 6.01 -14.46
C HIS A 92 5.80 5.46 -15.58
N LEU A 93 5.54 4.22 -16.03
CA LEU A 93 6.33 3.59 -17.09
C LEU A 93 6.10 4.28 -18.44
N ASN A 94 4.88 4.69 -18.77
CA ASN A 94 4.58 5.40 -20.01
C ASN A 94 5.32 6.74 -20.09
N VAL A 95 5.35 7.50 -18.99
CA VAL A 95 6.10 8.76 -18.91
C VAL A 95 7.60 8.53 -19.08
N LEU A 96 8.17 7.54 -18.38
CA LEU A 96 9.61 7.27 -18.42
C LEU A 96 10.10 6.72 -19.76
N LEU A 97 9.25 5.97 -20.45
CA LEU A 97 9.57 5.33 -21.72
C LEU A 97 9.08 6.14 -22.93
N GLU A 98 8.57 7.36 -22.69
CA GLU A 98 8.02 8.26 -23.71
C GLU A 98 7.04 7.53 -24.63
N ILE A 99 6.14 6.75 -24.02
CA ILE A 99 5.10 6.03 -24.74
C ILE A 99 3.94 6.99 -24.91
N ASP A 100 3.84 7.57 -26.10
CA ASP A 100 2.64 8.31 -26.49
C ASP A 100 1.52 7.30 -26.78
N ASP A 101 0.32 7.53 -26.23
CA ASP A 101 -0.91 6.76 -26.51
C ASP A 101 -1.36 6.85 -28.00
N ALA A 102 -0.51 7.38 -28.89
CA ALA A 102 -0.82 7.69 -30.28
C ALA A 102 -0.41 6.59 -31.28
N ASP A 103 0.28 5.53 -30.85
CA ASP A 103 0.68 4.40 -31.71
C ASP A 103 -0.30 3.21 -31.62
N GLU A 104 -1.59 3.47 -31.47
CA GLU A 104 -2.65 2.48 -31.77
C GLU A 104 -2.94 2.45 -33.28
N ASP A 105 -1.94 2.14 -34.11
CA ASP A 105 -2.15 1.80 -35.52
C ASP A 105 -1.67 0.38 -35.80
N GLU A 106 -2.67 -0.49 -36.02
CA GLU A 106 -2.70 -1.59 -37.00
C GLU A 106 -1.47 -2.49 -37.09
N ASP A 107 -1.48 -3.63 -36.39
CA ASP A 107 -1.15 -4.94 -36.97
C ASP A 107 -1.20 -6.06 -35.90
N ASP A 108 -2.35 -6.74 -35.81
CA ASP A 108 -2.40 -8.20 -35.61
C ASP A 108 -3.85 -8.66 -35.82
N ALA A 109 -4.28 -8.57 -37.09
CA ALA A 109 -5.38 -9.39 -37.58
C ALA A 109 -4.89 -10.84 -37.63
N ASP A 110 -5.26 -11.65 -36.62
CA ASP A 110 -5.74 -13.03 -36.76
C ASP A 110 -5.73 -13.77 -35.41
N ALA A 111 -6.83 -13.70 -34.68
CA ALA A 111 -7.30 -14.81 -33.85
C ALA A 111 -8.80 -14.67 -33.55
N ASP A 112 -9.55 -15.32 -34.43
CA ASP A 112 -10.96 -15.69 -34.32
C ASP A 112 -11.35 -16.09 -32.87
N GLY A 113 -12.28 -15.34 -32.27
CA GLY A 113 -12.69 -15.55 -30.88
C GLY A 113 -13.81 -14.60 -30.47
N ALA A 114 -14.95 -14.71 -31.15
CA ALA A 114 -16.17 -13.94 -30.95
C ALA A 114 -16.42 -13.47 -29.50
N ASP A 115 -16.49 -12.14 -29.37
CA ASP A 115 -17.03 -11.41 -28.22
C ASP A 115 -18.52 -11.75 -28.07
N ALA A 116 -18.80 -12.82 -27.32
CA ALA A 116 -20.12 -13.05 -26.76
C ALA A 116 -20.19 -12.30 -25.41
N PRO A 117 -21.29 -11.59 -25.11
CA PRO A 117 -21.42 -10.84 -23.88
C PRO A 117 -21.22 -11.77 -22.68
N ARG A 118 -20.12 -11.54 -21.94
CA ARG A 118 -19.82 -12.25 -20.69
C ARG A 118 -20.93 -11.94 -19.69
N GLN A 119 -21.83 -12.89 -19.53
CA GLN A 119 -22.88 -12.80 -18.53
C GLN A 119 -22.21 -12.91 -17.16
N MET A 120 -22.05 -11.79 -16.46
CA MET A 120 -21.55 -11.79 -15.07
C MET A 120 -22.50 -12.62 -14.22
N ILE A 121 -21.96 -13.69 -13.62
CA ILE A 121 -22.70 -14.54 -12.70
C ILE A 121 -22.55 -13.92 -11.31
N SER A 122 -23.65 -13.62 -10.64
CA SER A 122 -23.63 -13.19 -9.24
C SER A 122 -23.94 -14.38 -8.33
N ALA A 123 -23.13 -14.60 -7.31
CA ALA A 123 -23.31 -15.69 -6.35
C ALA A 123 -22.70 -15.33 -4.99
N THR A 124 -23.28 -15.83 -3.90
CA THR A 124 -22.70 -15.65 -2.56
C THR A 124 -21.56 -16.64 -2.31
N MET A 125 -20.72 -16.36 -1.31
CA MET A 125 -19.68 -17.30 -0.87
C MET A 125 -20.24 -18.66 -0.44
N ALA A 126 -21.41 -18.68 0.20
CA ALA A 126 -22.09 -19.92 0.57
C ALA A 126 -22.52 -20.72 -0.67
N GLN A 127 -23.02 -20.05 -1.71
CA GLN A 127 -23.39 -20.69 -2.97
C GLN A 127 -22.18 -21.27 -3.70
N LEU A 128 -21.08 -20.52 -3.80
CA LEU A 128 -19.83 -21.01 -4.40
C LEU A 128 -19.28 -22.25 -3.66
N ARG A 129 -19.33 -22.25 -2.33
CA ARG A 129 -18.93 -23.41 -1.51
C ARG A 129 -19.86 -24.61 -1.69
N ALA A 130 -21.14 -24.38 -1.95
CA ALA A 130 -22.14 -25.42 -2.17
C ALA A 130 -22.08 -26.03 -3.58
N MET A 131 -21.55 -25.31 -4.58
CA MET A 131 -21.43 -25.81 -5.96
C MET A 131 -20.57 -27.08 -6.04
N LYS A 132 -20.86 -27.94 -7.03
CA LYS A 132 -20.01 -29.10 -7.31
C LYS A 132 -18.71 -28.64 -7.95
N VAL A 133 -17.65 -29.41 -7.74
CA VAL A 133 -16.32 -29.16 -8.34
C VAL A 133 -16.41 -29.10 -9.87
N SER A 134 -17.26 -29.93 -10.50
CA SER A 134 -17.50 -29.89 -11.96
C SER A 134 -18.05 -28.54 -12.41
N ASP A 135 -18.98 -27.97 -11.64
CA ASP A 135 -19.73 -26.79 -12.01
C ASP A 135 -18.86 -25.54 -11.79
N LEU A 136 -18.06 -25.52 -10.72
CA LEU A 136 -17.03 -24.50 -10.48
C LEU A 136 -15.98 -24.47 -11.60
N LYS A 137 -15.50 -25.64 -12.03
CA LYS A 137 -14.53 -25.73 -13.13
C LYS A 137 -15.13 -25.24 -14.45
N ALA A 138 -16.37 -25.60 -14.74
CA ALA A 138 -17.07 -25.14 -15.93
C ALA A 138 -17.27 -23.62 -15.90
N LEU A 139 -17.66 -23.06 -14.75
CA LEU A 139 -17.83 -21.63 -14.55
C LEU A 139 -16.52 -20.87 -14.78
N LEU A 140 -15.44 -21.30 -14.13
CA LEU A 140 -14.12 -20.66 -14.24
C LEU A 140 -13.54 -20.78 -15.65
N THR A 141 -13.66 -21.94 -16.29
CA THR A 141 -13.18 -22.14 -17.68
C THR A 141 -14.00 -21.29 -18.65
N GLY A 142 -15.32 -21.21 -18.46
CA GLY A 142 -16.21 -20.35 -19.25
C GLY A 142 -15.91 -18.86 -19.09
N ALA A 143 -15.37 -18.46 -17.94
CA ALA A 143 -14.87 -17.11 -17.68
C ALA A 143 -13.42 -16.88 -18.14
N GLY A 144 -12.76 -17.87 -18.75
CA GLY A 144 -11.38 -17.77 -19.22
C GLY A 144 -10.32 -17.90 -18.12
N VAL A 145 -10.69 -18.37 -16.93
CA VAL A 145 -9.77 -18.55 -15.81
C VAL A 145 -9.04 -19.89 -15.92
N SER A 146 -7.71 -19.85 -15.86
CA SER A 146 -6.88 -21.06 -15.90
C SER A 146 -7.06 -21.90 -14.64
N LEU A 147 -7.24 -23.21 -14.81
CA LEU A 147 -7.38 -24.18 -13.72
C LEU A 147 -6.06 -24.87 -13.34
N ALA A 148 -4.95 -24.48 -13.97
CA ALA A 148 -3.66 -25.11 -13.74
C ALA A 148 -3.18 -24.86 -12.31
N GLY A 149 -2.88 -25.93 -11.57
CA GLY A 149 -2.40 -25.85 -10.18
C GLY A 149 -3.50 -25.86 -9.11
N LEU A 150 -4.79 -25.83 -9.50
CA LEU A 150 -5.90 -25.91 -8.56
C LEU A 150 -6.23 -27.37 -8.27
N VAL A 151 -5.80 -27.86 -7.10
CA VAL A 151 -5.95 -29.27 -6.72
C VAL A 151 -7.16 -29.45 -5.81
N GLU A 152 -7.46 -28.45 -4.97
CA GLU A 152 -8.51 -28.54 -3.97
C GLU A 152 -9.76 -27.75 -4.36
N LYS A 153 -10.91 -28.14 -3.81
CA LYS A 153 -12.18 -27.41 -4.00
C LYS A 153 -12.09 -25.99 -3.44
N ALA A 154 -11.36 -25.81 -2.33
CA ALA A 154 -11.16 -24.52 -1.71
C ALA A 154 -10.44 -23.55 -2.67
N ASP A 155 -9.44 -24.03 -3.41
CA ASP A 155 -8.71 -23.24 -4.40
C ASP A 155 -9.66 -22.72 -5.50
N LEU A 156 -10.55 -23.60 -6.00
CA LEU A 156 -11.54 -23.22 -7.02
C LEU A 156 -12.54 -22.18 -6.52
N VAL A 157 -12.98 -22.29 -5.26
CA VAL A 157 -13.90 -21.32 -4.65
C VAL A 157 -13.22 -19.97 -4.45
N ASN A 158 -11.98 -19.97 -3.95
CA ASN A 158 -11.23 -18.74 -3.73
C ASN A 158 -10.93 -18.04 -5.06
N VAL A 159 -10.50 -18.80 -6.07
CA VAL A 159 -10.26 -18.26 -7.41
C VAL A 159 -11.55 -17.69 -8.01
N ALA A 160 -12.70 -18.37 -7.89
CA ALA A 160 -13.97 -17.84 -8.38
C ALA A 160 -14.38 -16.54 -7.69
N ALA A 161 -14.09 -16.39 -6.40
CA ALA A 161 -14.40 -15.19 -5.63
C ALA A 161 -13.47 -14.02 -5.98
N THR A 162 -12.22 -14.28 -6.37
CA THR A 162 -11.21 -13.24 -6.60
C THR A 162 -10.93 -12.95 -8.07
N SER A 163 -11.34 -13.80 -9.01
CA SER A 163 -10.99 -13.68 -10.42
C SER A 163 -11.84 -12.66 -11.19
N GLY A 164 -12.76 -11.94 -10.53
CA GLY A 164 -13.74 -11.06 -11.18
C GLY A 164 -14.76 -11.78 -12.07
N ALA A 165 -14.71 -13.12 -12.13
CA ALA A 165 -15.62 -13.94 -12.93
C ALA A 165 -17.01 -14.09 -12.27
N VAL A 166 -17.06 -13.92 -10.96
CA VAL A 166 -18.28 -13.96 -10.16
C VAL A 166 -18.34 -12.71 -9.30
N GLU A 167 -19.45 -12.00 -9.37
CA GLU A 167 -19.73 -10.93 -8.41
C GLU A 167 -20.17 -11.58 -7.09
N VAL A 168 -19.32 -11.47 -6.07
CA VAL A 168 -19.58 -12.05 -4.76
C VAL A 168 -20.46 -11.10 -3.94
N LEU A 169 -21.75 -11.42 -3.85
CA LEU A 169 -22.70 -10.61 -3.10
C LEU A 169 -22.59 -10.88 -1.58
N PRO A 170 -22.74 -9.85 -0.73
CA PRO A 170 -22.84 -10.02 0.72
C PRO A 170 -23.99 -10.99 1.05
N GLU A 171 -23.79 -11.87 2.04
CA GLU A 171 -24.80 -12.88 2.44
C GLU A 171 -26.15 -12.24 2.83
N GLU A 172 -26.13 -10.98 3.24
CA GLU A 172 -27.28 -10.19 3.67
C GLU A 172 -28.18 -9.71 2.50
N MET A 173 -27.72 -9.81 1.24
CA MET A 173 -28.47 -9.28 0.09
C MET A 173 -29.45 -10.29 -0.56
N LEU A 174 -29.47 -11.54 -0.12
CA LEU A 174 -30.39 -12.57 -0.66
C LEU A 174 -31.36 -13.17 0.36
N SER A 175 -31.49 -12.59 1.57
CA SER A 175 -32.55 -12.95 2.51
C SER A 175 -33.87 -12.26 2.15
N ASN A 176 -34.45 -12.62 1.02
CA ASN A 176 -35.87 -12.43 0.77
C ASN A 176 -36.49 -13.75 0.28
N ALA A 177 -36.47 -14.72 1.19
CA ALA A 177 -37.51 -15.73 1.25
C ALA A 177 -37.61 -16.26 2.69
N VAL A 178 -38.75 -15.91 3.31
CA VAL A 178 -39.38 -16.48 4.52
C VAL A 178 -38.86 -16.00 5.89
N ASP A 179 -39.62 -15.05 6.46
CA ASP A 179 -40.13 -14.97 7.85
C ASP A 179 -39.70 -16.06 8.84
N ASP A 180 -39.00 -15.67 9.93
CA ASP A 180 -39.47 -15.78 11.34
C ASP A 180 -38.38 -15.18 12.28
N GLY A 181 -38.82 -14.52 13.35
CA GLY A 181 -38.05 -13.50 14.08
C GLY A 181 -37.00 -13.94 15.12
N GLY A 182 -36.44 -12.91 15.79
CA GLY A 182 -35.52 -13.01 16.94
C GLY A 182 -34.44 -11.92 16.84
N ASP A 183 -34.58 -10.77 17.52
CA ASP A 183 -34.23 -10.46 18.92
C ASP A 183 -32.72 -10.38 19.22
N GLY A 184 -32.31 -9.21 19.76
CA GLY A 184 -31.05 -8.93 20.45
C GLY A 184 -29.80 -8.79 19.57
N SER A 185 -28.83 -7.92 19.82
CA SER A 185 -28.55 -7.02 20.93
C SER A 185 -27.42 -6.09 20.48
N SER A 186 -27.59 -4.79 20.72
CA SER A 186 -26.54 -3.77 20.66
C SER A 186 -25.42 -4.08 21.65
N GLY A 187 -24.18 -4.13 21.17
CA GLY A 187 -22.98 -4.22 22.00
C GLY A 187 -22.08 -3.01 21.78
N GLU A 188 -22.20 -2.00 22.65
CA GLU A 188 -21.23 -0.93 22.83
C GLU A 188 -19.89 -1.54 23.29
N GLY A 189 -18.85 -1.41 22.47
CA GLY A 189 -17.50 -1.84 22.80
C GLY A 189 -16.77 -0.78 23.61
N ALA A 190 -16.48 -1.08 24.88
CA ALA A 190 -15.61 -0.28 25.73
C ALA A 190 -14.20 -0.07 25.11
N PRO A 191 -13.54 1.07 25.35
CA PRO A 191 -12.21 1.35 24.80
C PRO A 191 -11.18 0.33 25.33
N LYS A 192 -10.49 -0.34 24.41
CA LYS A 192 -9.41 -1.29 24.72
C LYS A 192 -8.26 -0.54 25.40
N ALA A 193 -7.75 -1.09 26.49
CA ALA A 193 -6.57 -0.59 27.19
C ALA A 193 -5.39 -0.42 26.21
N VAL A 194 -4.70 0.71 26.29
CA VAL A 194 -3.52 1.03 25.48
C VAL A 194 -2.36 0.12 25.87
N ASP A 195 -1.76 -0.51 24.86
CA ASP A 195 -0.59 -1.38 24.98
C ASP A 195 0.63 -0.55 25.46
N GLU A 196 1.37 -1.04 26.46
CA GLU A 196 2.46 -0.30 27.13
C GLU A 196 3.57 0.14 26.16
N LYS A 197 3.73 -0.55 25.03
CA LYS A 197 4.72 -0.19 24.01
C LYS A 197 4.54 1.22 23.44
N TYR A 198 3.32 1.74 23.43
CA TYR A 198 3.00 3.08 22.90
C TYR A 198 3.22 4.20 23.93
N LEU A 199 3.57 3.86 25.17
CA LEU A 199 3.66 4.81 26.27
C LEU A 199 5.09 5.29 26.54
N GLY A 200 6.09 4.87 25.77
CA GLY A 200 7.50 5.11 26.08
C GLY A 200 8.24 6.08 25.17
N HIS A 201 8.16 5.87 23.85
CA HIS A 201 9.08 6.45 22.87
C HIS A 201 8.45 6.27 21.48
N LEU A 202 8.71 7.18 20.54
CA LEU A 202 8.46 6.93 19.13
C LEU A 202 9.63 6.14 18.54
N PRO A 203 9.41 5.32 17.50
CA PRO A 203 10.52 4.67 16.81
C PRO A 203 11.46 5.71 16.20
N SER A 204 12.76 5.53 16.40
CA SER A 204 13.76 6.37 15.72
C SER A 204 13.71 6.15 14.22
N VAL A 205 14.02 7.23 13.52
CA VAL A 205 13.94 7.35 12.06
C VAL A 205 15.32 7.64 11.44
N GLY A 206 16.38 7.54 12.25
CA GLY A 206 17.76 7.73 11.82
C GLY A 206 18.19 9.19 11.64
N VAL A 207 17.30 10.15 11.92
CA VAL A 207 17.55 11.59 11.77
C VAL A 207 17.48 12.28 13.13
N THR A 208 18.60 12.81 13.61
CA THR A 208 18.70 13.36 14.97
C THR A 208 17.72 14.50 15.25
N SER A 209 17.47 15.39 14.28
CA SER A 209 16.51 16.49 14.47
C SER A 209 15.08 15.99 14.55
N MET A 210 14.71 14.98 13.77
CA MET A 210 13.38 14.37 13.77
C MET A 210 13.16 13.55 15.05
N ASP A 211 14.13 12.74 15.45
CA ASP A 211 14.08 11.99 16.71
C ASP A 211 13.91 12.94 17.91
N PHE A 212 14.58 14.11 17.88
CA PHE A 212 14.41 15.14 18.91
C PHE A 212 13.01 15.78 18.89
N GLU A 213 12.42 16.00 17.71
CA GLU A 213 11.04 16.49 17.59
C GLU A 213 10.01 15.46 18.04
N HIS A 214 10.25 14.19 17.74
CA HIS A 214 9.47 13.06 18.23
C HIS A 214 9.44 13.03 19.77
N GLU A 215 10.59 13.20 20.42
CA GLU A 215 10.67 13.31 21.88
C GLU A 215 9.84 14.50 22.40
N GLN A 216 9.95 15.67 21.79
CA GLN A 216 9.17 16.86 22.16
C GLN A 216 7.66 16.64 22.00
N CYS A 217 7.22 15.97 20.92
CA CYS A 217 5.80 15.63 20.72
C CYS A 217 5.28 14.71 21.83
N VAL A 218 6.06 13.69 22.20
CA VAL A 218 5.71 12.77 23.28
C VAL A 218 5.63 13.49 24.62
N GLU A 219 6.59 14.36 24.92
CA GLU A 219 6.57 15.16 26.16
C GLU A 219 5.36 16.10 26.21
N ALA A 220 5.05 16.78 25.11
CA ALA A 220 3.90 17.68 25.03
C ALA A 220 2.58 16.92 25.24
N LEU A 221 2.41 15.75 24.63
CA LEU A 221 1.22 14.91 24.82
C LEU A 221 1.10 14.39 26.27
N ARG A 222 2.23 14.04 26.91
CA ARG A 222 2.25 13.58 28.30
C ARG A 222 1.95 14.69 29.31
N SER A 223 2.21 15.95 28.96
CA SER A 223 1.91 17.08 29.83
C SER A 223 0.41 17.23 30.12
N GLY A 224 -0.44 16.72 29.21
CA GLY A 224 -1.90 16.86 29.26
C GLY A 224 -2.42 18.22 28.76
N ASP A 225 -1.54 19.15 28.40
CA ASP A 225 -1.90 20.39 27.72
C ASP A 225 -2.06 20.15 26.22
N LEU A 226 -3.31 19.95 25.80
CA LEU A 226 -3.65 19.64 24.40
C LEU A 226 -3.39 20.81 23.44
N ASP A 227 -3.43 22.06 23.91
CA ASP A 227 -3.15 23.22 23.06
C ASP A 227 -1.65 23.30 22.76
N THR A 228 -0.82 23.10 23.80
CA THR A 228 0.64 22.98 23.62
C THR A 228 1.00 21.77 22.76
N ALA A 229 0.39 20.61 23.01
CA ALA A 229 0.63 19.40 22.21
C ALA A 229 0.26 19.61 20.73
N ARG A 230 -0.87 20.28 20.46
CA ARG A 230 -1.27 20.63 19.10
C ARG A 230 -0.24 21.52 18.41
N ALA A 231 0.26 22.55 19.09
CA ALA A 231 1.24 23.47 18.52
C ALA A 231 2.58 22.78 18.21
N VAL A 232 3.03 21.88 19.09
CA VAL A 232 4.26 21.10 18.88
C VAL A 232 4.11 20.12 17.72
N LEU A 233 3.00 19.38 17.65
CA LEU A 233 2.71 18.46 16.55
C LEU A 233 2.60 19.17 15.21
N ASP A 234 1.90 20.31 15.15
CA ASP A 234 1.74 21.10 13.94
C ASP A 234 3.10 21.61 13.43
N ALA A 235 3.95 22.11 14.33
CA ALA A 235 5.30 22.55 13.97
C ALA A 235 6.19 21.41 13.46
N HIS A 236 6.11 20.24 14.09
CA HIS A 236 6.80 19.03 13.67
C HIS A 236 6.36 18.58 12.27
N PHE A 237 5.05 18.44 12.05
CA PHE A 237 4.48 18.03 10.76
C PHE A 237 4.85 18.97 9.61
N VAL A 238 4.83 20.30 9.85
CA VAL A 238 5.27 21.29 8.85
C VAL A 238 6.75 21.13 8.51
N HIS A 239 7.59 20.83 9.50
CA HIS A 239 9.02 20.62 9.25
C HIS A 239 9.27 19.34 8.47
N GLU A 240 8.63 18.25 8.85
CA GLU A 240 8.73 16.95 8.18
C GLU A 240 8.28 17.02 6.71
N GLU A 241 7.13 17.64 6.44
CA GLU A 241 6.64 17.82 5.08
C GLU A 241 7.61 18.63 4.21
N ALA A 242 8.23 19.67 4.76
CA ALA A 242 9.22 20.46 4.05
C ALA A 242 10.49 19.65 3.73
N LEU A 243 10.90 18.76 4.63
CA LEU A 243 12.00 17.83 4.40
C LEU A 243 11.66 16.82 3.29
N MET A 244 10.44 16.27 3.32
CA MET A 244 9.96 15.33 2.30
C MET A 244 9.88 15.98 0.92
N GLU A 245 9.32 17.19 0.83
CA GLU A 245 9.27 17.97 -0.42
C GLU A 245 10.67 18.28 -0.95
N GLY A 246 11.57 18.73 -0.07
CA GLY A 246 12.95 19.04 -0.42
C GLY A 246 13.74 17.83 -0.93
N ALA A 247 13.40 16.63 -0.45
CA ALA A 247 13.99 15.37 -0.89
C ALA A 247 13.30 14.76 -2.14
N GLY A 248 12.21 15.36 -2.64
CA GLY A 248 11.43 14.81 -3.76
C GLY A 248 10.67 13.52 -3.40
N PHE A 249 10.34 13.33 -2.12
CA PHE A 249 9.60 12.18 -1.64
C PHE A 249 8.13 12.24 -2.11
N GLY A 250 7.59 11.13 -2.63
CA GLY A 250 6.18 11.01 -2.99
C GLY A 250 5.78 11.41 -4.41
N GLY A 251 6.74 11.52 -5.34
CA GLY A 251 6.50 11.73 -6.77
C GLY A 251 6.39 13.20 -7.19
N GLY A 252 6.51 13.46 -8.50
CA GLY A 252 6.42 14.81 -9.06
C GLY A 252 5.01 15.40 -8.97
N VAL A 253 4.93 16.74 -9.03
CA VAL A 253 3.66 17.49 -9.00
C VAL A 253 2.72 16.97 -10.10
N GLY A 254 1.58 16.40 -9.70
CA GLY A 254 0.54 15.91 -10.60
C GLY A 254 0.40 14.39 -10.69
N SER A 255 1.18 13.59 -9.96
CA SER A 255 0.91 12.15 -9.86
C SER A 255 -0.45 11.91 -9.19
N ARG A 256 -1.21 10.95 -9.71
CA ARG A 256 -2.55 10.61 -9.22
C ARG A 256 -2.54 10.08 -7.78
N PHE A 257 -1.38 9.57 -7.33
CA PHE A 257 -1.11 9.09 -5.99
C PHE A 257 0.21 9.66 -5.48
N SER A 258 0.13 10.59 -4.52
CA SER A 258 1.32 11.16 -3.88
C SER A 258 1.47 10.61 -2.46
N ALA A 259 2.59 9.92 -2.20
CA ALA A 259 2.91 9.45 -0.86
C ALA A 259 2.96 10.61 0.15
N LEU A 260 3.43 11.78 -0.30
CA LEU A 260 3.41 13.02 0.48
C LEU A 260 1.99 13.48 0.81
N GLU A 261 1.05 13.40 -0.14
CA GLU A 261 -0.35 13.74 0.14
C GLU A 261 -1.01 12.76 1.11
N SER A 262 -0.68 11.46 1.02
CA SER A 262 -1.15 10.47 2.01
C SER A 262 -0.56 10.72 3.41
N HIS A 263 0.70 11.15 3.47
CA HIS A 263 1.40 11.54 4.71
C HIS A 263 0.73 12.76 5.36
N ARG A 264 0.49 13.81 4.57
CA ARG A 264 -0.27 15.02 4.94
C ARG A 264 -1.67 14.72 5.44
N ALA A 265 -2.35 13.78 4.77
CA ALA A 265 -3.68 13.36 5.20
C ALA A 265 -3.64 12.73 6.60
N ASP A 266 -2.61 11.95 6.92
CA ASP A 266 -2.43 11.35 8.24
C ASP A 266 -2.10 12.40 9.32
N HIS A 267 -1.24 13.39 9.02
CA HIS A 267 -1.01 14.55 9.89
C HIS A 267 -2.31 15.24 10.28
N LYS A 268 -3.13 15.55 9.26
CA LYS A 268 -4.43 16.21 9.46
C LYS A 268 -5.37 15.34 10.31
N ARG A 269 -5.37 14.03 10.12
CA ARG A 269 -6.14 13.09 10.94
C ARG A 269 -5.70 13.14 12.41
N ILE A 270 -4.40 13.14 12.69
CA ILE A 270 -3.87 13.21 14.07
C ILE A 270 -4.24 14.54 14.72
N LEU A 271 -4.09 15.67 14.01
CA LEU A 271 -4.51 16.98 14.52
C LEU A 271 -6.02 17.09 14.75
N GLN A 272 -6.83 16.37 13.99
CA GLN A 272 -8.28 16.28 14.21
C GLN A 272 -8.63 15.50 15.47
N LEU A 273 -7.87 14.44 15.80
CA LEU A 273 -8.09 13.66 17.03
C LEU A 273 -8.00 14.54 18.28
N ILE A 274 -7.06 15.51 18.29
CA ILE A 274 -6.95 16.49 19.38
C ILE A 274 -8.24 17.31 19.49
N GLY A 275 -8.75 17.81 18.36
CA GLY A 275 -9.97 18.61 18.32
C GLY A 275 -11.25 17.83 18.69
N SER A 276 -11.24 16.51 18.52
CA SER A 276 -12.35 15.64 18.94
C SER A 276 -12.29 15.20 20.41
N GLY A 277 -11.28 15.65 21.16
CA GLY A 277 -11.12 15.31 22.57
C GLY A 277 -10.53 13.91 22.82
N ALA A 278 -9.73 13.40 21.89
CA ALA A 278 -9.00 12.15 22.11
C ALA A 278 -8.08 12.25 23.34
N SER A 279 -7.90 11.14 24.04
CA SER A 279 -6.98 11.06 25.17
C SER A 279 -5.52 11.13 24.70
N ALA A 280 -4.62 11.58 25.59
CA ALA A 280 -3.17 11.57 25.33
C ALA A 280 -2.66 10.18 24.91
N ALA A 281 -3.23 9.12 25.48
CA ALA A 281 -2.92 7.73 25.13
C ALA A 281 -3.31 7.36 23.68
N GLU A 282 -4.48 7.80 23.22
CA GLU A 282 -4.92 7.58 21.84
C GLU A 282 -4.06 8.38 20.85
N LEU A 283 -3.70 9.60 21.20
CA LEU A 283 -2.82 10.45 20.40
C LEU A 283 -1.40 9.88 20.29
N LEU A 284 -0.82 9.44 21.40
CA LEU A 284 0.49 8.77 21.41
C LEU A 284 0.50 7.51 20.56
N ARG A 285 -0.57 6.71 20.63
CA ARG A 285 -0.72 5.55 19.78
C ARG A 285 -0.81 5.94 18.30
N ALA A 286 -1.63 6.95 17.96
CA ALA A 286 -1.76 7.41 16.58
C ALA A 286 -0.44 7.93 16.02
N LEU A 287 0.33 8.67 16.82
CA LEU A 287 1.64 9.20 16.46
C LEU A 287 2.69 8.09 16.31
N HIS A 288 2.66 7.06 17.16
CA HIS A 288 3.54 5.90 17.02
C HIS A 288 3.21 5.09 15.75
N GLU A 289 1.92 4.87 15.47
CA GLU A 289 1.51 4.17 14.25
C GLU A 289 1.88 4.98 12.99
N HIS A 290 1.81 6.31 13.06
CA HIS A 290 2.30 7.21 12.01
C HIS A 290 3.80 7.03 11.78
N ALA A 291 4.59 7.14 12.85
CA ALA A 291 6.04 7.03 12.75
C ALA A 291 6.50 5.66 12.21
N GLU A 292 5.79 4.58 12.53
CA GLU A 292 6.11 3.25 11.97
C GLU A 292 5.76 3.09 10.50
N LYS A 293 4.64 3.68 10.06
CA LYS A 293 4.10 3.47 8.71
C LYS A 293 4.66 4.44 7.68
N PHE A 294 4.89 5.67 8.11
CA PHE A 294 5.22 6.79 7.25
C PHE A 294 6.64 7.24 7.52
N ASP A 295 6.97 7.57 8.77
CA ASP A 295 8.25 8.20 9.07
C ASP A 295 9.45 7.28 8.81
N LYS A 296 9.31 5.99 9.12
CA LYS A 296 10.36 5.02 8.77
C LYS A 296 10.67 4.94 7.27
N LEU A 297 9.78 5.41 6.39
CA LEU A 297 10.03 5.40 4.96
C LEU A 297 11.09 6.44 4.53
N TYR A 298 11.43 7.41 5.40
CA TYR A 298 12.41 8.46 5.08
C TYR A 298 13.82 8.26 5.63
N GLU A 299 14.09 7.21 6.43
CA GLU A 299 15.42 6.96 7.04
C GLU A 299 16.57 7.01 6.01
N ASN A 300 16.27 6.83 4.71
CA ASN A 300 17.25 6.91 3.61
C ASN A 300 16.89 7.91 2.49
N ALA A 301 15.81 8.68 2.62
CA ALA A 301 15.34 9.58 1.55
C ALA A 301 15.98 10.97 1.61
N VAL A 302 16.41 11.40 2.80
CA VAL A 302 16.96 12.75 3.01
C VAL A 302 18.46 12.66 3.35
N PRO A 303 19.34 13.35 2.61
CA PRO A 303 20.77 13.39 2.94
C PRO A 303 21.01 13.95 4.36
N GLU A 304 21.93 13.37 5.13
CA GLU A 304 22.30 13.85 6.49
C GLU A 304 22.62 15.36 6.53
N ASP A 305 23.04 15.93 5.41
CA ASP A 305 23.47 17.32 5.25
C ASP A 305 22.29 18.33 5.14
N ALA A 306 21.07 17.85 4.90
CA ALA A 306 19.88 18.70 4.70
C ALA A 306 19.26 19.22 6.03
N PHE A 307 19.74 18.75 7.18
CA PHE A 307 19.07 18.89 8.48
C PHE A 307 19.51 20.08 9.34
N VAL A 308 20.09 21.12 8.75
CA VAL A 308 20.69 22.22 9.53
C VAL A 308 19.72 23.40 9.73
N ALA A 309 18.68 23.20 10.54
CA ALA A 309 18.05 24.27 11.33
C ALA A 309 17.19 23.67 12.47
N PRO A 310 17.58 23.82 13.75
CA PRO A 310 16.80 23.29 14.87
C PRO A 310 15.47 24.04 15.09
N LEU A 311 14.41 23.30 15.43
CA LEU A 311 13.08 23.80 15.84
C LEU A 311 13.16 24.88 16.95
N ALA A 312 14.21 24.82 17.79
CA ALA A 312 14.48 25.78 18.86
C ALA A 312 14.62 27.24 18.40
N GLU A 313 15.06 27.51 17.16
CA GLU A 313 15.12 28.88 16.64
C GLU A 313 13.73 29.42 16.29
N ARG A 314 12.78 28.55 15.91
CA ARG A 314 11.43 28.94 15.47
C ARG A 314 10.44 29.18 16.60
N MET A 315 10.59 28.49 17.74
CA MET A 315 9.70 28.70 18.91
C MET A 315 10.01 29.98 19.70
N SER A 316 11.19 30.59 19.52
CA SER A 316 11.55 31.85 20.19
C SER A 316 10.70 33.06 19.78
N VAL A 317 9.95 32.95 18.67
CA VAL A 317 9.18 34.05 18.08
C VAL A 317 7.75 34.18 18.66
N LEU A 318 7.22 33.16 19.35
CA LEU A 318 5.82 33.14 19.79
C LEU A 318 5.56 33.56 21.25
N THR A 319 6.58 33.90 22.03
CA THR A 319 6.42 34.32 23.45
C THR A 319 6.58 35.82 23.68
N SER A 320 6.61 36.62 22.61
CA SER A 320 6.64 38.08 22.68
C SER A 320 5.42 38.69 21.97
N SER A 321 4.25 38.63 22.63
CA SER A 321 3.11 39.55 22.43
C SER A 321 2.15 39.46 23.60
#